data_AF-A0A933T2I0-F1
#
_entry.id   AF-A0A933T2I0-F1
#
_cell.length_a   1.000
_cell.length_b   1.000
_cell.length_c   1.000
_cell.angle_alpha   90.00
_cell.angle_beta   90.00
_cell.angle_gamma   90.00
#
_symmetry.space_group_name_H-M   'P 1'
#
loop_
_entity.id
_entity.type
_entity.pdbx_description
1 polymer ?
#
loop_
_entity_poly.entity_id
_entity_poly.type
_entity_poly.pdbx_seq_one_letter_code
_entity_poly.pdbx_strand_id
1 'polypeptide(L)' 'MQLLSQNPYTNCKSELLVGELKGTRSARITKSFRFIFSVCEECRARKFQNLVGCSSQLCGTMDVKTIVFLTVGTHDKAYL' A
#
# COMPACT_ATOMS: atom_id res chain seq x y z
N MET A 1 -9.31 3.39 -18.02
CA MET A 1 -9.27 2.70 -16.72
C MET A 1 -7.86 2.85 -16.15
N GLN A 2 -7.70 3.40 -14.95
CA GLN A 2 -6.39 3.57 -14.31
C GLN A 2 -6.15 2.40 -13.36
N LEU A 3 -5.09 1.62 -13.58
CA LEU A 3 -4.78 0.42 -12.79
C LEU A 3 -3.62 0.67 -11.82
N LEU A 4 -3.71 0.12 -10.60
CA LEU A 4 -2.63 0.22 -9.62
C LEU A 4 -1.32 -0.43 -10.10
N SER A 5 -1.42 -1.51 -10.89
CA SER A 5 -0.25 -2.18 -11.48
C SER A 5 0.53 -1.32 -12.48
N GLN A 6 -0.09 -0.28 -13.05
CA GLN A 6 0.58 0.64 -13.98
C GLN A 6 1.24 1.81 -13.25
N ASN A 7 0.59 2.36 -12.23
CA ASN A 7 1.15 3.39 -11.39
C ASN A 7 0.54 3.35 -9.97
N PRO A 8 1.20 2.70 -8.99
CA PRO A 8 0.66 2.54 -7.65
C PRO A 8 0.71 3.83 -6.82
N TYR A 9 1.36 4.89 -7.31
CA TYR A 9 1.60 6.12 -6.57
C TYR A 9 0.52 7.18 -6.82
N THR A 10 -0.11 7.18 -8.00
CA THR A 10 -1.08 8.21 -8.40
C THR A 10 -2.43 7.65 -8.81
N ASN A 11 -2.49 6.43 -9.37
CA ASN A 11 -3.75 5.86 -9.82
C ASN A 11 -4.66 5.53 -8.62
N CYS A 12 -5.98 5.59 -8.87
CA CYS A 12 -7.00 5.30 -7.85
C CYS A 12 -6.92 6.21 -6.60
N LYS A 13 -6.44 7.45 -6.74
CA LYS A 13 -6.23 8.37 -5.61
C LYS A 13 -5.39 7.73 -4.50
N SER A 14 -4.27 7.14 -4.91
CA SER A 14 -3.32 6.50 -4.00
C SER A 14 -2.70 7.51 -3.05
N GLU A 15 -2.81 7.27 -1.75
CA GLU A 15 -2.34 8.14 -0.69
C GLU A 15 -1.48 7.36 0.30
N LEU A 16 -0.33 7.90 0.66
CA LEU A 16 0.54 7.30 1.68
C LEU A 16 -0.10 7.49 3.06
N LEU A 17 -0.24 6.40 3.81
CA LEU A 17 -0.84 6.44 5.14
C LEU A 17 0.17 6.86 6.21
N VAL A 18 -0.37 7.37 7.32
CA VAL A 18 0.36 7.85 8.50
C VAL A 18 -0.09 7.08 9.75
N GLY A 19 0.58 7.32 10.88
CA GLY A 19 0.25 6.63 12.14
C GLY A 19 0.65 5.15 12.11
N GLU A 20 -0.22 4.28 12.61
CA GLU A 20 0.04 2.84 12.75
C GLU A 20 0.20 2.13 11.39
N LEU A 21 -0.47 2.64 10.36
CA LEU A 21 -0.41 2.10 8.99
C LEU A 21 0.69 2.76 8.15
N LYS A 22 1.60 3.53 8.76
CA LYS A 22 2.71 4.17 8.06
C LYS A 22 3.53 3.14 7.29
N GLY A 23 3.80 3.45 6.03
CA GLY A 23 4.48 2.56 5.09
C GLY A 23 3.55 1.75 4.18
N THR A 24 2.24 1.86 4.39
CA THR A 24 1.23 1.45 3.41
C THR A 24 0.68 2.65 2.65
N ARG A 25 0.02 2.37 1.53
CA ARG A 25 -0.80 3.28 0.77
C ARG A 25 -2.23 2.78 0.75
N SER A 26 -3.15 3.73 0.62
CA SER A 26 -4.56 3.50 0.41
C SER A 26 -4.94 3.91 -1.01
N ALA A 27 -5.64 3.05 -1.73
CA ALA A 27 -6.24 3.39 -3.02
C ALA A 27 -7.76 3.23 -2.98
N ARG A 28 -8.45 4.21 -3.57
CA ARG A 28 -9.91 4.23 -3.69
C ARG A 28 -10.36 3.48 -4.94
N ILE A 29 -11.08 2.38 -4.75
CA ILE A 29 -11.68 1.59 -5.84
C ILE A 29 -13.10 2.05 -6.14
N THR A 30 -13.87 2.30 -5.10
CA THR A 30 -15.20 2.91 -5.22
C THR A 30 -15.36 4.03 -4.20
N LYS A 31 -16.55 4.64 -4.09
CA LYS A 31 -16.79 5.65 -3.05
C LYS A 31 -16.49 5.09 -1.65
N SER A 32 -16.76 3.80 -1.44
CA SER A 32 -16.76 3.13 -0.15
C SER A 32 -15.65 2.11 0.03
N PHE A 33 -15.10 1.54 -1.05
CA PHE A 33 -14.07 0.50 -0.99
C PHE A 33 -12.67 1.05 -1.18
N ARG A 34 -11.74 0.52 -0.38
CA ARG A 34 -10.31 0.83 -0.46
C ARG A 34 -9.47 -0.44 -0.50
N PHE A 35 -8.34 -0.37 -1.19
CA PHE A 35 -7.22 -1.27 -1.01
C PHE A 35 -6.19 -0.62 -0.10
N ILE A 36 -5.72 -1.37 0.89
CA ILE A 36 -4.49 -1.06 1.62
C ILE A 36 -3.38 -1.95 1.06
N PHE A 37 -2.29 -1.34 0.66
CA PHE A 37 -1.17 -2.04 0.02
C PHE A 37 0.16 -1.38 0.35
N SER A 38 1.27 -2.06 0.13
CA SER A 38 2.61 -1.47 0.18
C SER A 38 3.30 -1.62 -1.17
N VAL A 39 4.22 -0.70 -1.48
CA VAL A 39 5.08 -0.78 -2.67
C VAL A 39 6.49 -1.04 -2.17
N CYS A 40 7.12 -2.14 -2.61
CA CYS A 40 8.39 -2.56 -2.04
C CYS A 40 9.55 -1.60 -2.34
N GLU A 41 9.49 -0.88 -3.45
CA GLU A 41 10.36 0.26 -3.76
C GLU A 41 10.27 1.34 -2.69
N GLU A 42 9.06 1.83 -2.40
CA GLU A 42 8.85 2.89 -1.41
C GLU A 42 9.22 2.45 0.00
N CYS A 43 8.85 1.23 0.38
CA CYS A 43 9.21 0.70 1.68
C CYS A 43 10.74 0.66 1.88
N ARG A 44 11.48 0.20 0.87
CA ARG A 44 12.95 0.16 0.94
C ARG A 44 13.58 1.55 0.92
N ALA A 45 13.13 2.42 0.02
CA ALA A 45 13.67 3.78 -0.13
C ALA A 45 13.47 4.62 1.14
N ARG A 46 12.32 4.50 1.80
CA ARG A 46 11.97 5.28 3.00
C ARG A 46 12.31 4.59 4.33
N LYS A 47 12.95 3.41 4.26
CA LYS A 47 13.33 2.59 5.41
C LYS A 47 12.15 2.18 6.32
N PHE A 48 11.03 1.78 5.73
CA PHE A 48 9.81 1.39 6.45
C PHE A 48 9.76 -0.08 6.87
N GLN A 49 10.83 -0.85 6.68
CA GLN A 49 10.86 -2.30 6.95
C GLN A 49 10.56 -2.66 8.42
N ASN A 50 10.73 -1.71 9.34
CA ASN A 50 10.44 -1.91 10.76
C ASN A 50 9.02 -1.46 11.16
N LEU A 51 8.21 -1.00 10.20
CA LEU A 51 6.83 -0.54 10.44
C LEU A 51 5.86 -1.67 10.10
N VAL A 52 4.75 -1.73 10.84
CA VAL A 52 3.67 -2.73 10.65
C VAL A 52 3.16 -2.74 9.20
N GLY A 53 3.13 -1.56 8.57
CA GLY A 53 2.64 -1.38 7.21
C GLY A 53 3.51 -1.98 6.11
N CYS A 54 4.78 -2.26 6.38
CA CYS A 54 5.65 -2.93 5.41
C CYS A 54 6.21 -4.21 6.01
N SER A 55 5.81 -5.36 5.47
CA SER A 55 6.45 -6.62 5.82
C SER A 55 7.86 -6.65 5.25
N SER A 56 8.86 -6.50 6.12
CA SER A 56 10.27 -6.66 5.79
C SER A 56 10.57 -8.02 5.16
N GLN A 57 9.83 -9.07 5.55
CA GLN A 57 9.95 -10.41 4.99
C GLN A 57 9.51 -10.44 3.52
N LEU A 58 8.41 -9.77 3.18
CA LEU A 58 7.93 -9.67 1.80
C LEU A 58 8.81 -8.72 0.97
N CYS A 59 8.91 -7.45 1.37
CA CYS A 59 9.60 -6.46 0.55
C CYS A 59 11.13 -6.51 0.64
N GLY A 60 11.70 -7.26 1.58
CA GLY A 60 13.15 -7.50 1.66
C GLY A 60 13.66 -8.44 0.57
N THR A 61 12.82 -9.33 0.06
CA THR A 61 13.22 -10.40 -0.88
C THR A 61 12.61 -10.25 -2.28
N MET A 62 11.44 -9.60 -2.39
CA MET A 62 10.73 -9.41 -3.65
C MET A 62 11.38 -8.36 -4.57
N ASP A 63 10.94 -8.27 -5.83
CA ASP A 63 11.32 -7.20 -6.75
C ASP A 63 10.85 -5.83 -6.23
N VAL A 64 11.61 -4.76 -6.51
CA VAL A 64 11.28 -3.39 -6.05
C VAL A 64 9.94 -2.90 -6.58
N LYS A 65 9.54 -3.29 -7.79
CA LYS A 65 8.25 -2.89 -8.39
C LYS A 65 7.06 -3.70 -7.86
N THR A 66 7.30 -4.63 -6.94
CA THR A 66 6.24 -5.45 -6.33
C THR A 66 5.28 -4.58 -5.52
N ILE A 67 3.98 -4.77 -5.76
CA ILE A 67 2.89 -4.21 -4.99
C ILE A 67 2.30 -5.35 -4.13
N VAL A 68 2.31 -5.18 -2.81
CA VAL A 68 1.77 -6.15 -1.87
C VAL A 68 0.41 -5.65 -1.37
N PHE A 69 -0.66 -6.32 -1.77
CA PHE A 69 -2.01 -6.03 -1.27
C PHE A 69 -2.20 -6.68 0.10
N LEU A 70 -2.55 -5.86 1.10
CA LEU A 70 -2.71 -6.30 2.48
C LEU A 70 -4.18 -6.54 2.80
N THR A 71 -5.03 -5.55 2.51
CA THR A 71 -6.46 -5.59 2.84
C THR A 71 -7.28 -4.97 1.72
N VAL A 72 -8.48 -5.51 1.54
CA VAL A 72 -9.53 -4.92 0.71
C VAL A 72 -10.84 -4.87 1.50
N GLY A 73 -11.52 -3.74 1.47
CA GLY A 73 -12.79 -3.63 2.18
C GLY A 73 -13.42 -2.25 2.08
N THR A 74 -14.55 -2.11 2.76
CA THR A 74 -15.14 -0.79 3.03
C THR A 74 -14.18 0.05 3.85
N HIS A 75 -14.30 1.38 3.78
CA HIS A 75 -13.48 2.33 4.54
C HIS A 75 -13.18 1.84 5.95
N ASP A 76 -14.20 1.60 6.77
CA ASP A 76 -13.97 1.30 8.19
C ASP A 76 -13.40 -0.10 8.43
N LYS A 77 -13.50 -1.01 7.47
CA LYS A 77 -12.95 -2.38 7.58
C LYS A 77 -11.54 -2.50 7.02
N ALA A 78 -11.13 -1.60 6.13
CA ALA A 78 -9.86 -1.68 5.46
C ALA A 78 -8.69 -1.17 6.32
N TYR A 79 -8.98 -0.33 7.33
CA TYR A 79 -7.99 0.27 8.25
C TYR A 79 -7.94 -0.42 9.62
N LEU A 80 -8.67 -1.53 9.81
CA LEU A 80 -8.55 -2.40 10.98
C LEU A 80 -7.28 -3.24 10.86
#